data_AF-A0A9D2VXI7-F1
#
_entry.id   AF-A0A9D2VXI7-F1
#
_cell.length_a   1.000
_cell.length_b   1.000
_cell.length_c   1.000
_cell.angle_alpha   90.00
_cell.angle_beta   90.00
_cell.angle_gamma   90.00
#
_symmetry.space_group_name_H-M   'P 1'
#
loop_
_entity.id
_entity.type
_entity.pdbx_description
1 polymer ?
#
loop_
_entity_poly.entity_id
_entity_poly.type
_entity_poly.pdbx_seq_one_letter_code
_entity_poly.pdbx_strand_id
1 'polypeptide(L)' 'MKITGSMNYVKFDLENGYIIKAEGEMLVGRKFVVYTDTMKTWEPPHENEKLSKEQIEEIIREVQESMSENTVQIIFE' A
#
# COMPACT_ATOMS: atom_id res chain seq x y z
N MET A 1 -4.00 -2.90 9.92
CA MET A 1 -3.07 -2.26 8.96
C MET A 1 -3.11 -0.75 9.15
N LYS A 2 -1.94 -0.11 9.14
CA LYS A 2 -1.81 1.35 9.12
C LYS A 2 -1.29 1.81 7.76
N ILE A 3 -1.97 2.78 7.16
CA ILE A 3 -1.61 3.33 5.86
C ILE A 3 -1.05 4.74 6.06
N THR A 4 0.19 4.97 5.62
CA THR A 4 0.85 6.28 5.69
C THR A 4 1.48 6.60 4.34
N GLY A 5 1.78 7.86 4.05
CA GLY A 5 2.33 8.19 2.75
C GLY A 5 2.65 9.67 2.59
N SER A 6 3.08 10.03 1.39
CA SER A 6 3.23 11.41 0.96
C SER A 6 2.52 11.62 -0.38
N MET A 7 2.90 12.63 -1.16
CA MET A 7 2.29 12.90 -2.47
C MET A 7 2.65 11.86 -3.53
N ASN A 8 3.75 11.12 -3.37
CA ASN A 8 4.30 10.23 -4.40
C ASN A 8 4.56 8.78 -3.94
N TYR A 9 4.19 8.44 -2.71
CA TYR A 9 4.30 7.06 -2.20
C TYR A 9 3.31 6.79 -1.09
N VAL A 10 3.02 5.51 -0.89
CA VAL A 10 2.28 4.99 0.25
C VAL A 10 3.07 3.85 0.91
N LYS A 11 2.90 3.69 2.22
CA LYS A 11 3.41 2.60 3.03
C LYS A 11 2.22 1.90 3.69
N PHE A 12 2.14 0.59 3.49
CA PHE A 12 1.20 -0.30 4.15
C PHE A 12 1.95 -1.04 5.26
N ASP A 13 1.70 -0.64 6.50
CA ASP A 13 2.24 -1.28 7.70
C ASP A 13 1.23 -2.34 8.18
N LEU A 14 1.65 -3.61 8.10
CA LEU A 14 0.81 -4.75 8.44
C LEU A 14 0.70 -4.97 9.97
N GLU A 15 1.34 -4.12 10.77
CA GLU A 15 1.33 -4.14 12.25
C GLU A 15 1.91 -5.43 12.86
N ASN A 16 2.67 -6.19 12.07
CA ASN A 16 3.36 -7.43 12.46
C ASN A 16 4.87 -7.39 12.16
N GLY A 17 5.43 -6.20 11.90
CA GLY A 17 6.83 -5.99 11.54
C GLY A 17 7.08 -5.88 10.03
N TYR A 18 6.10 -6.23 9.19
CA TYR A 18 6.21 -6.11 7.74
C TYR A 18 5.59 -4.81 7.26
N ILE A 19 6.38 -4.08 6.46
CA ILE A 19 5.95 -2.84 5.81
C ILE A 19 6.28 -2.96 4.33
N ILE A 20 5.32 -2.63 3.48
CA ILE A 20 5.56 -2.49 2.05
C ILE A 20 5.40 -1.03 1.63
N LYS A 21 6.34 -0.54 0.82
CA LYS A 21 6.27 0.77 0.19
C LYS A 21 5.94 0.61 -1.28
N ALA A 22 4.97 1.39 -1.75
CA ALA A 22 4.60 1.47 -3.15
C ALA A 22 4.70 2.93 -3.61
N GLU A 23 5.12 3.13 -4.86
CA GLU A 23 5.03 4.41 -5.52
C GLU A 23 3.59 4.66 -5.97
N GLY A 24 3.27 5.93 -6.21
CA GLY A 24 1.94 6.33 -6.60
C GLY A 24 1.83 7.84 -6.72
N GLU A 25 0.60 8.32 -6.83
CA GLU A 25 0.33 9.75 -6.89
C GLU A 25 -0.95 10.15 -6.18
N MET A 26 -0.88 11.28 -5.46
CA MET A 26 -2.06 11.93 -4.89
C MET A 26 -2.79 12.72 -5.98
N LEU A 27 -4.04 12.34 -6.23
CA LEU A 27 -4.95 13.00 -7.16
C LEU A 27 -5.87 13.99 -6.44
N VAL A 28 -6.53 14.84 -7.24
CA VAL A 28 -7.59 15.74 -6.77
C VAL A 28 -8.76 14.93 -6.20
N GLY A 29 -9.38 15.44 -5.13
CA GLY A 29 -10.58 14.81 -4.55
C GLY A 29 -10.27 13.68 -3.58
N ARG A 30 -9.15 13.74 -2.86
CA ARG A 30 -8.73 12.75 -1.83
C ARG A 30 -8.61 11.35 -2.42
N LYS A 31 -8.02 11.24 -3.60
CA LYS A 31 -7.72 9.96 -4.25
C LYS A 31 -6.22 9.77 -4.31
N PHE A 32 -5.75 8.56 -4.10
CA PHE A 32 -4.35 8.20 -4.28
C PHE A 32 -4.28 6.97 -5.18
N VAL A 33 -3.53 7.05 -6.27
CA VAL A 33 -3.28 5.91 -7.16
C VAL A 33 -1.99 5.24 -6.71
N VAL A 34 -2.02 3.92 -6.57
CA VAL A 34 -0.89 3.08 -6.20
C VAL A 34 -0.51 2.23 -7.39
N TYR A 35 0.76 2.29 -7.80
CA TYR A 35 1.28 1.47 -8.88
C TYR A 35 1.69 0.11 -8.32
N THR A 36 0.86 -0.91 -8.56
CA THR A 36 1.03 -2.27 -8.00
C THR A 36 2.32 -2.92 -8.46
N ASP A 37 2.81 -2.57 -9.65
CA ASP A 37 4.08 -3.05 -10.18
C ASP A 37 5.28 -2.59 -9.35
N THR A 38 5.14 -1.56 -8.51
CA THR A 38 6.18 -1.07 -7.59
C THR A 38 6.18 -1.75 -6.23
N MET A 39 5.17 -2.58 -5.93
CA MET A 39 5.08 -3.40 -4.71
C MET A 39 6.00 -4.63 -4.83
N LYS A 40 7.31 -4.43 -4.73
CA LYS A 40 8.31 -5.48 -5.03
C LYS A 40 9.03 -6.05 -3.82
N THR A 41 9.26 -5.23 -2.80
CA THR A 41 10.13 -5.58 -1.67
C THR A 41 9.51 -5.08 -0.37
N TRP A 42 9.64 -5.88 0.68
CA TRP A 42 9.43 -5.40 2.04
C TRP A 42 10.48 -4.35 2.40
N GLU A 43 10.13 -3.44 3.29
CA GLU A 43 11.09 -2.54 3.92
C GLU A 43 11.94 -3.32 4.94
N PRO A 44 13.11 -2.79 5.33
CA PRO A 44 13.96 -3.44 6.32
C PRO A 44 13.24 -3.72 7.65
N PRO A 45 13.53 -4.85 8.31
CA PRO A 45 14.64 -5.80 8.04
C PRO A 45 14.30 -7.00 7.13
N HIS A 46 13.16 -6.96 6.42
CA HIS A 46 12.63 -8.08 5.65
C HIS A 46 12.92 -7.97 4.14
N GLU A 47 13.82 -7.08 3.72
CA GLU A 47 14.05 -6.73 2.31
C GLU A 47 14.52 -7.89 1.43
N ASN A 48 15.07 -8.96 2.04
CA ASN A 48 15.52 -10.16 1.35
C ASN A 48 14.46 -11.27 1.27
N GLU A 49 13.33 -11.09 1.95
CA GLU A 49 12.23 -12.05 1.91
C GLU A 49 11.40 -11.88 0.64
N LYS A 50 10.90 -13.01 0.12
CA LYS A 50 10.05 -12.98 -1.06
C LYS A 50 8.66 -12.46 -0.71
N LEU A 51 8.23 -11.44 -1.43
CA LEU A 51 6.84 -11.00 -1.46
C LEU A 51 6.10 -11.77 -2.57
N SER A 52 5.06 -12.52 -2.19
CA SER A 52 4.24 -13.28 -3.14
C SER A 52 3.11 -12.42 -3.73
N LYS A 53 2.54 -12.87 -4.85
CA LYS A 53 1.38 -12.20 -5.46
C LYS A 53 0.16 -12.28 -4.55
N GLU A 54 -0.03 -13.41 -3.90
CA GLU A 54 -1.13 -13.64 -2.96
C GLU A 54 -1.05 -12.68 -1.77
N GLN A 55 0.17 -12.38 -1.29
CA GLN A 55 0.37 -11.38 -0.25
C GLN A 55 0.02 -9.97 -0.72
N ILE A 56 0.36 -9.62 -1.96
CA ILE A 56 -0.02 -8.32 -2.55
C ILE A 56 -1.54 -8.23 -2.68
N GLU A 57 -2.20 -9.28 -3.18
CA GLU A 57 -3.66 -9.35 -3.33
C GLU A 57 -4.38 -9.23 -1.97
N GLU A 58 -3.85 -9.86 -0.92
CA GLU A 58 -4.38 -9.76 0.44
C GLU A 58 -4.27 -8.32 0.98
N ILE A 59 -3.12 -7.67 0.77
CA ILE A 59 -2.92 -6.26 1.17
C ILE A 59 -3.91 -5.36 0.44
N ILE A 60 -4.09 -5.54 -0.87
CA ILE A 60 -5.05 -4.78 -1.67
C ILE A 60 -6.47 -4.97 -1.12
N ARG A 61 -6.86 -6.20 -0.81
CA ARG A 61 -8.18 -6.51 -0.23
C ARG A 61 -8.39 -5.82 1.11
N GLU A 62 -7.44 -5.95 2.05
CA GLU A 62 -7.53 -5.31 3.37
C GLU A 62 -7.63 -3.78 3.26
N VAL A 63 -6.86 -3.18 2.35
CA VAL A 63 -6.94 -1.73 2.08
C VAL A 63 -8.34 -1.37 1.62
N GLN A 64 -8.88 -2.09 0.62
CA GLN A 64 -10.22 -1.85 0.10
C GLN A 64 -11.32 -1.98 1.15
N GLU A 65 -11.21 -2.98 2.03
CA GLU A 65 -12.17 -3.19 3.13
C GLU A 65 -12.05 -2.13 4.24
N SER A 66 -10.87 -1.54 4.44
CA SER A 66 -10.65 -0.50 5.44
C SER A 66 -11.13 0.90 5.01
N MET A 67 -11.35 1.13 3.72
CA MET A 67 -11.76 2.43 3.19
C MET A 67 -13.20 2.80 3.56
N SER A 68 -13.41 4.08 3.84
CA SER A 68 -14.74 4.69 4.00
C SER A 68 -14.82 5.99 3.21
N GLU A 69 -16.04 6.52 3.02
CA GLU A 69 -16.28 7.77 2.28
C GLU A 69 -15.49 8.98 2.80
N ASN A 70 -15.10 8.97 4.07
CA ASN A 70 -14.37 10.07 4.71
C ASN A 70 -12.84 9.93 4.63
N THR A 71 -12.34 8.79 4.14
CA THR A 71 -10.90 8.51 4.00
C THR A 71 -10.41 8.81 2.59
N VAL A 72 -9.08 8.95 2.44
CA VAL A 72 -8.46 8.97 1.12
C VAL A 72 -8.80 7.66 0.40
N GLN A 73 -9.33 7.76 -0.81
CA GLN A 73 -9.65 6.60 -1.64
C GLN A 73 -8.38 6.13 -2.33
N ILE A 74 -7.97 4.90 -2.04
CA ILE A 74 -6.80 4.27 -2.64
C ILE A 74 -7.26 3.43 -3.83
N ILE A 75 -6.67 3.70 -4.98
CA ILE A 75 -6.93 3.01 -6.25
C ILE A 75 -5.64 2.29 -6.63
N PHE A 76 -5.74 1.04 -7.05
CA PHE A 76 -4.59 0.23 -7.44
C PHE A 76 -4.59 0.06 -8.96
N GLU A 77 -3.45 0.36 -9.61
CA GLU A 77 -3.20 0.20 -11.05
C GLU A 77 -2.04 -0.76 -11.35
#